data_AF-A0A421E7R1-F1
#
_entry.id   AF-A0A421E7R1-F1
#
_cell.length_a   1.000
_cell.length_b   1.000
_cell.length_c   1.000
_cell.angle_alpha   90.00
_cell.angle_beta   90.00
_cell.angle_gamma   90.00
#
_symmetry.space_group_name_H-M   'P 1'
#
loop_
_entity.id
_entity.type
_entity.pdbx_description
1 polymer ?
#
loop_
_entity_poly.entity_id
_entity_poly.type
_entity_poly.pdbx_seq_one_letter_code
_entity_poly.pdbx_strand_id
1 'polypeptide(L)'
;MAPRGVRVLRPNSMSSPTIESADDRVPPLSLPAGALSRSDRRYEYEVGVDPPDIEPIEHQIRLDFINGERIRADHLLSDYNHWTYDADDPSTDPWLRGPAKPNGLQFAEESCLNRVREEERFFECPEDSAVIADAPVYLAAQLEEVREHDDTESALEKARERRVNWYRESIPGKNLYQILKKSSYGTLIGGGKGPSIATAALTEDNVFEGIVVVSEDTDPKKYARQQNLPEEFVYRESEFSHTDSDPAPSIADFGIELPAPLLVGRFVNGSRYPFIPWGDGLTCFCPYKHDQAWRVMCKHELLASNICGFESSSIFIPKARGIDIPHRARRFVSPEIAATHRPTTN
;
A
#
# COMPACT_ATOMS: atom_id res chain seq x y z
N MET A 1 -0.04 -8.84 -58.40
CA MET A 1 -0.08 -9.46 -57.06
C MET A 1 1.00 -8.82 -56.22
N ALA A 2 0.62 -7.93 -55.32
CA ALA A 2 1.50 -7.30 -54.32
C ALA A 2 0.88 -7.62 -52.94
N PRO A 3 1.68 -7.93 -51.91
CA PRO A 3 1.14 -8.34 -50.63
C PRO A 3 0.55 -7.13 -49.89
N ARG A 4 -0.63 -7.33 -49.31
CA ARG A 4 -1.35 -6.36 -48.48
C ARG A 4 -0.50 -6.03 -47.24
N GLY A 5 -0.20 -4.75 -47.05
CA GLY A 5 0.44 -4.25 -45.85
C GLY A 5 -0.40 -4.55 -44.61
N VAL A 6 0.22 -5.22 -43.64
CA VAL A 6 -0.28 -5.35 -42.27
C VAL A 6 -0.32 -3.94 -41.69
N ARG A 7 -1.52 -3.44 -41.42
CA ARG A 7 -1.72 -2.24 -40.62
C ARG A 7 -1.33 -2.60 -39.19
N VAL A 8 -0.12 -2.24 -38.78
CA VAL A 8 0.24 -2.17 -37.37
C VAL A 8 -0.67 -1.09 -36.77
N LEU A 9 -1.69 -1.52 -36.04
CA LEU A 9 -2.44 -0.64 -35.16
C LEU A 9 -1.44 -0.13 -34.12
N ARG A 10 -1.09 1.15 -34.19
CA ARG A 10 -0.43 1.83 -33.09
C ARG A 10 -1.35 1.66 -31.86
N PRO A 11 -0.83 1.31 -30.68
CA PRO A 11 -1.63 1.46 -29.47
C PRO A 11 -2.05 2.92 -29.41
N ASN A 12 -3.36 3.17 -29.25
CA ASN A 12 -3.83 4.50 -28.91
C ASN A 12 -3.07 4.92 -27.66
N SER A 13 -2.28 5.99 -27.73
CA SER A 13 -1.73 6.61 -26.53
C SER A 13 -2.90 7.19 -25.76
N MET A 14 -3.50 6.41 -24.86
CA MET A 14 -4.38 6.98 -23.84
C MET A 14 -3.50 7.88 -23.00
N SER A 15 -3.74 9.18 -23.08
CA SER A 15 -3.02 10.18 -22.31
C SER A 15 -3.21 9.90 -20.82
N SER A 16 -2.13 9.62 -20.11
CA SER A 16 -2.11 9.47 -18.66
C SER A 16 -2.81 10.66 -17.99
N PRO A 17 -3.81 10.45 -17.11
CA PRO A 17 -4.38 11.51 -16.31
C PRO A 17 -3.29 12.31 -15.59
N THR A 18 -3.25 13.60 -15.89
CA THR A 18 -2.33 14.55 -15.29
C THR A 18 -3.04 15.31 -14.17
N ILE A 19 -2.45 15.34 -12.98
CA ILE A 19 -2.98 16.06 -11.82
C ILE A 19 -2.06 17.23 -11.52
N GLU A 20 -2.57 18.43 -11.77
CA GLU A 20 -1.85 19.68 -11.51
C GLU A 20 -1.69 19.94 -10.00
N SER A 21 -0.56 20.53 -9.64
CA SER A 21 -0.40 21.13 -8.31
C SER A 21 -1.03 22.52 -8.28
N ALA A 22 -1.33 23.02 -7.07
CA ALA A 22 -1.74 24.42 -6.89
C ALA A 22 -0.58 25.41 -7.10
N ASP A 23 0.66 24.92 -7.05
CA ASP A 23 1.89 25.68 -7.32
C ASP A 23 2.43 25.30 -8.71
N ASP A 24 2.33 26.23 -9.67
CA ASP A 24 2.73 26.04 -11.08
C ASP A 24 4.23 25.71 -11.27
N ARG A 25 5.04 25.86 -10.21
CA ARG A 25 6.47 25.46 -10.20
C ARG A 25 6.68 23.97 -10.00
N VAL A 26 5.67 23.29 -9.46
CA VAL A 26 5.73 21.86 -9.16
C VAL A 26 5.29 21.11 -10.42
N PRO A 27 6.08 20.12 -10.89
CA PRO A 27 5.67 19.34 -12.04
C PRO A 27 4.35 18.63 -11.74
N PRO A 28 3.49 18.42 -12.76
CA PRO A 28 2.26 17.71 -12.53
C PRO A 28 2.51 16.24 -12.20
N LEU A 29 1.54 15.60 -11.55
CA LEU A 29 1.57 14.16 -11.31
C LEU A 29 0.85 13.43 -12.45
N SER A 30 1.61 12.71 -13.28
CA SER A 30 1.08 11.82 -14.32
C SER A 30 0.82 10.44 -13.72
N LEU A 31 -0.41 9.93 -13.85
CA LEU A 31 -0.79 8.60 -13.36
C LEU A 31 -1.12 7.66 -14.51
N PRO A 32 -0.55 6.45 -14.56
CA PRO A 32 -0.98 5.43 -15.50
C PRO A 32 -2.38 4.92 -15.15
N ALA A 33 -3.01 4.20 -16.07
CA ALA A 33 -4.38 3.70 -15.93
C ALA A 33 -4.57 2.82 -14.68
N GLY A 34 -3.60 1.95 -14.37
CA GLY A 34 -3.63 1.09 -13.19
C GLY A 34 -3.49 1.84 -11.86
N ALA A 35 -3.04 3.10 -11.87
CA ALA A 35 -2.94 3.96 -10.69
C ALA A 35 -4.22 4.80 -10.42
N LEU A 36 -5.30 4.50 -11.14
CA LEU A 36 -6.61 5.14 -10.95
C LEU A 36 -7.50 4.28 -10.06
N SER A 37 -8.59 4.90 -9.58
CA SER A 37 -9.64 4.15 -8.88
C SER A 37 -10.34 3.21 -9.86
N ARG A 38 -10.75 2.03 -9.41
CA ARG A 38 -11.51 1.05 -10.21
C ARG A 38 -12.81 1.60 -10.77
N SER A 39 -13.37 2.65 -10.15
CA SER A 39 -14.57 3.35 -10.63
C SER A 39 -14.29 4.42 -11.70
N ASP A 40 -13.03 4.78 -11.96
CA ASP A 40 -12.66 5.66 -13.07
C ASP A 40 -12.83 4.91 -14.41
N ARG A 41 -13.44 5.56 -15.39
CA ARG A 41 -13.69 4.97 -16.72
C ARG A 41 -12.42 4.67 -17.52
N ARG A 42 -11.30 5.27 -17.13
CA ARG A 42 -9.98 5.07 -17.75
C ARG A 42 -9.13 4.07 -16.97
N TYR A 43 -9.66 3.52 -15.87
CA TYR A 43 -8.98 2.47 -15.15
C TYR A 43 -8.81 1.26 -16.06
N GLU A 44 -7.57 0.84 -16.20
CA GLU A 44 -7.16 -0.35 -16.93
C GLU A 44 -5.98 -0.91 -16.15
N TYR A 45 -6.08 -2.19 -15.78
CA TYR A 45 -5.06 -2.89 -15.03
C TYR A 45 -4.84 -4.26 -15.67
N GLU A 46 -3.58 -4.58 -15.97
CA GLU A 46 -3.17 -5.84 -16.57
C GLU A 46 -2.32 -6.66 -15.59
N VAL A 47 -2.92 -7.76 -15.10
CA VAL A 47 -2.24 -8.70 -14.18
C VAL A 47 -1.02 -9.30 -14.87
N GLY A 48 0.15 -9.17 -14.22
CA GLY A 48 1.42 -9.69 -14.73
C GLY A 48 2.24 -8.66 -15.52
N VAL A 49 1.65 -7.51 -15.89
CA VAL A 49 2.35 -6.37 -16.48
C VAL A 49 2.46 -5.24 -15.47
N ASP A 50 1.34 -4.86 -14.86
CA ASP A 50 1.27 -3.79 -13.87
C ASP A 50 1.79 -4.27 -12.49
N PRO A 51 2.41 -3.38 -11.69
CA PRO A 51 2.73 -3.67 -10.30
C PRO A 51 1.51 -4.03 -9.48
N PRO A 52 1.68 -4.74 -8.36
CA PRO A 52 0.54 -5.19 -7.61
C PRO A 52 -0.45 -4.13 -7.18
N ASP A 53 -1.71 -4.28 -7.63
CA ASP A 53 -2.81 -3.42 -7.19
C ASP A 53 -2.96 -3.48 -5.67
N ILE A 54 -3.44 -2.37 -5.10
CA ILE A 54 -3.75 -2.31 -3.68
C ILE A 54 -5.13 -2.97 -3.48
N GLU A 55 -5.13 -4.19 -2.96
CA GLU A 55 -6.37 -4.93 -2.72
C GLU A 55 -7.27 -4.19 -1.71
N PRO A 56 -8.61 -4.31 -1.81
CA PRO A 56 -9.53 -3.63 -0.89
C PRO A 56 -9.24 -3.92 0.59
N ILE A 57 -8.75 -5.12 0.90
CA ILE A 57 -8.34 -5.48 2.26
C ILE A 57 -7.17 -4.63 2.77
N GLU A 58 -6.21 -4.23 1.92
CA GLU A 58 -5.07 -3.43 2.35
C GLU A 58 -5.52 -2.03 2.78
N HIS A 59 -6.44 -1.44 2.01
CA HIS A 59 -7.10 -0.19 2.37
C HIS A 59 -7.88 -0.31 3.69
N GLN A 60 -8.63 -1.39 3.84
CA GLN A 60 -9.40 -1.69 5.05
C GLN A 60 -8.49 -1.83 6.28
N ILE A 61 -7.39 -2.59 6.18
CA ILE A 61 -6.41 -2.75 7.26
C ILE A 61 -5.77 -1.40 7.64
N ARG A 62 -5.45 -0.55 6.64
CA ARG A 62 -4.95 0.81 6.93
C ARG A 62 -5.96 1.62 7.73
N LEU A 63 -7.25 1.52 7.41
CA LEU A 63 -8.34 2.18 8.14
C LEU A 63 -8.56 1.59 9.54
N ASP A 64 -8.44 0.27 9.68
CA ASP A 64 -8.51 -0.43 10.95
C ASP A 64 -7.46 0.11 11.92
N PHE A 65 -6.22 0.35 11.46
CA PHE A 65 -5.19 0.99 12.26
C PHE A 65 -5.36 2.51 12.43
N ILE A 66 -6.03 3.21 11.51
CA ILE A 66 -6.39 4.64 11.65
C ILE A 66 -7.46 4.81 12.74
N ASN A 67 -8.45 3.91 12.79
CA ASN A 67 -9.56 3.94 13.73
C ASN A 67 -9.26 3.23 15.06
N GLY A 68 -8.21 2.42 15.09
CA GLY A 68 -7.67 1.84 16.30
C GLY A 68 -7.08 2.87 17.25
N GLU A 69 -6.71 2.40 18.43
CA GLU A 69 -5.89 3.15 19.37
C GLU A 69 -4.43 3.14 18.96
N ARG A 70 -3.67 4.05 19.58
CA ARG A 70 -2.27 4.21 19.25
C ARG A 70 -1.48 2.98 19.62
N ILE A 71 -0.65 2.52 18.68
CA ILE A 71 0.30 1.47 18.98
C ILE A 71 1.37 2.01 19.93
N ARG A 72 1.45 1.38 21.10
CA ARG A 72 2.41 1.69 22.15
C ARG A 72 3.51 0.63 22.22
N ALA A 73 4.63 0.97 22.84
CA ALA A 73 5.77 0.06 22.98
C ALA A 73 5.42 -1.22 23.78
N ASP A 74 4.45 -1.14 24.69
CA ASP A 74 3.93 -2.27 25.47
C ASP A 74 2.96 -3.16 24.68
N HIS A 75 2.52 -2.78 23.49
CA HIS A 75 1.78 -3.68 22.58
C HIS A 75 2.68 -4.59 21.75
N LEU A 76 3.96 -4.23 21.62
CA LEU A 76 4.86 -4.85 20.66
C LEU A 76 5.44 -6.17 21.18
N LEU A 77 5.46 -7.17 20.29
CA LEU A 77 6.08 -8.46 20.56
C LEU A 77 7.60 -8.30 20.68
N SER A 78 8.21 -8.96 21.66
CA SER A 78 9.66 -9.02 21.79
C SER A 78 10.24 -9.96 20.73
N ASP A 79 9.84 -11.24 20.80
CA ASP A 79 10.19 -12.30 19.86
C ASP A 79 8.92 -12.88 19.25
N TYR A 80 8.91 -13.08 17.93
CA TYR A 80 7.81 -13.72 17.23
C TYR A 80 8.30 -14.43 15.98
N ASN A 81 7.92 -15.69 15.83
CA ASN A 81 8.21 -16.53 14.68
C ASN A 81 6.90 -16.87 13.97
N HIS A 82 6.73 -16.45 12.72
CA HIS A 82 5.47 -16.69 12.01
C HIS A 82 5.25 -18.16 11.66
N TRP A 83 6.31 -18.98 11.62
CA TRP A 83 6.19 -20.41 11.37
C TRP A 83 5.47 -21.18 12.49
N THR A 84 5.29 -20.55 13.67
CA THR A 84 4.60 -21.18 14.80
C THR A 84 3.16 -20.72 14.94
N TYR A 85 2.67 -19.84 14.06
CA TYR A 85 1.28 -19.38 14.07
C TYR A 85 0.41 -20.30 13.24
N ASP A 86 -0.73 -20.67 13.80
CA ASP A 86 -1.77 -21.47 13.16
C ASP A 86 -3.12 -20.81 13.44
N ALA A 87 -3.84 -20.48 12.36
CA ALA A 87 -5.12 -19.78 12.44
C ALA A 87 -6.24 -20.64 13.07
N ASP A 88 -6.06 -21.96 13.16
CA ASP A 88 -7.01 -22.89 13.78
C ASP A 88 -6.62 -23.29 15.22
N ASP A 89 -5.44 -22.88 15.70
CA ASP A 89 -5.00 -23.07 17.09
C ASP A 89 -4.81 -21.72 17.80
N PRO A 90 -5.81 -21.27 18.60
CA PRO A 90 -5.73 -20.04 19.37
C PRO A 90 -4.54 -19.96 20.32
N SER A 91 -3.97 -21.10 20.74
CA SER A 91 -2.80 -21.12 21.62
C SER A 91 -1.54 -20.59 20.96
N THR A 92 -1.53 -20.49 19.62
CA THR A 92 -0.44 -19.92 18.84
C THR A 92 -0.52 -18.39 18.68
N ASP A 93 -1.63 -17.75 19.09
CA ASP A 93 -1.73 -16.28 19.10
C ASP A 93 -0.76 -15.69 20.13
N PRO A 94 0.25 -14.90 19.71
CA PRO A 94 1.26 -14.38 20.62
C PRO A 94 0.72 -13.33 21.61
N TRP A 95 -0.50 -12.80 21.40
CA TRP A 95 -1.16 -11.91 22.35
C TRP A 95 -2.07 -12.62 23.36
N LEU A 96 -2.33 -13.93 23.23
CA LEU A 96 -3.16 -14.68 24.19
C LEU A 96 -2.54 -14.68 25.61
N ARG A 97 -1.22 -14.79 25.70
CA ARG A 97 -0.45 -14.75 26.96
C ARG A 97 0.62 -13.65 26.95
N GLY A 98 0.54 -12.77 25.97
CA GLY A 98 1.54 -11.76 25.68
C GLY A 98 1.13 -10.36 26.15
N PRO A 99 1.60 -9.31 25.46
CA PRO A 99 1.14 -7.96 25.73
C PRO A 99 -0.35 -7.76 25.41
N ALA A 100 -0.87 -6.56 25.69
CA ALA A 100 -2.20 -6.19 25.19
C ALA A 100 -2.19 -6.09 23.65
N LYS A 101 -3.19 -6.71 23.00
CA LYS A 101 -3.33 -6.70 21.55
C LYS A 101 -3.83 -5.33 21.08
N PRO A 102 -3.18 -4.67 20.09
CA PRO A 102 -3.69 -3.42 19.56
C PRO A 102 -5.11 -3.59 19.00
N ASN A 103 -6.05 -2.67 19.27
CA ASN A 103 -7.41 -2.79 18.72
C ASN A 103 -7.38 -2.68 17.19
N GLY A 104 -6.52 -1.83 16.62
CA GLY A 104 -6.35 -1.77 15.17
C GLY A 104 -5.94 -3.12 14.55
N LEU A 105 -5.19 -3.96 15.27
CA LEU A 105 -4.89 -5.32 14.84
C LEU A 105 -6.12 -6.24 14.96
N GLN A 106 -6.88 -6.13 16.05
CA GLN A 106 -8.12 -6.89 16.24
C GLN A 106 -9.12 -6.58 15.11
N PHE A 107 -9.26 -5.30 14.73
CA PHE A 107 -10.16 -4.89 13.65
C PHE A 107 -9.66 -5.43 12.30
N ALA A 108 -8.34 -5.37 12.06
CA ALA A 108 -7.74 -5.92 10.84
C ALA A 108 -7.99 -7.43 10.68
N GLU A 109 -7.89 -8.20 11.77
CA GLU A 109 -8.21 -9.62 11.78
C GLU A 109 -9.69 -9.87 11.49
N GLU A 110 -10.59 -9.10 12.12
CA GLU A 110 -12.02 -9.20 11.86
C GLU A 110 -12.36 -8.83 10.40
N SER A 111 -11.77 -7.76 9.88
CA SER A 111 -11.87 -7.35 8.47
C SER A 111 -11.41 -8.47 7.52
N CYS A 112 -10.34 -9.19 7.85
CA CYS A 112 -9.89 -10.34 7.07
C CYS A 112 -10.93 -11.47 7.09
N LEU A 113 -11.52 -11.79 8.25
CA LEU A 113 -12.57 -12.81 8.37
C LEU A 113 -13.87 -12.41 7.65
N ASN A 114 -14.23 -11.13 7.71
CA ASN A 114 -15.39 -10.60 6.97
C ASN A 114 -15.14 -10.68 5.47
N ARG A 115 -13.92 -10.38 5.01
CA ARG A 115 -13.56 -10.49 3.60
C ARG A 115 -13.64 -11.92 3.07
N VAL A 116 -13.28 -12.93 3.87
CA VAL A 116 -13.50 -14.34 3.50
C VAL A 116 -14.97 -14.57 3.15
N ARG A 117 -15.91 -14.13 4.01
CA ARG A 117 -17.36 -14.30 3.78
C ARG A 117 -17.87 -13.50 2.59
N GLU A 118 -17.38 -12.26 2.43
CA GLU A 118 -17.75 -11.42 1.29
C GLU A 118 -17.30 -12.02 -0.04
N GLU A 119 -16.15 -12.69 -0.07
CA GLU A 119 -15.62 -13.30 -1.28
C GLU A 119 -16.21 -14.67 -1.60
N GLU A 120 -16.94 -15.32 -0.67
CA GLU A 120 -17.59 -16.63 -0.93
C GLU A 120 -18.47 -16.59 -2.18
N ARG A 121 -19.19 -15.48 -2.40
CA ARG A 121 -20.05 -15.29 -3.57
C ARG A 121 -19.34 -15.44 -4.91
N PHE A 122 -18.04 -15.15 -4.98
CA PHE A 122 -17.29 -15.23 -6.24
C PHE A 122 -16.90 -16.68 -6.58
N PHE A 123 -16.87 -17.57 -5.59
CA PHE A 123 -16.58 -18.99 -5.78
C PHE A 123 -17.84 -19.83 -6.05
N GLU A 124 -19.05 -19.30 -5.82
CA GLU A 124 -20.31 -20.02 -6.05
C GLU A 124 -20.69 -20.12 -7.53
N CYS A 125 -20.32 -19.12 -8.33
CA CYS A 125 -20.65 -19.03 -9.76
C CYS A 125 -19.45 -18.50 -10.58
N PRO A 126 -18.30 -19.22 -10.58
CA PRO A 126 -17.08 -18.72 -11.22
C PRO A 126 -17.21 -18.57 -12.74
N GLU A 127 -18.16 -19.24 -13.39
CA GLU A 127 -18.45 -19.10 -14.82
C GLU A 127 -19.19 -17.81 -15.20
N ASP A 128 -19.81 -17.10 -14.25
CA ASP A 128 -20.53 -15.86 -14.53
C ASP A 128 -19.55 -14.69 -14.68
N SER A 129 -19.45 -14.15 -15.90
CA SER A 129 -18.56 -13.04 -16.20
C SER A 129 -18.93 -11.75 -15.47
N ALA A 130 -20.20 -11.58 -15.05
CA ALA A 130 -20.59 -10.43 -14.23
C ALA A 130 -20.04 -10.55 -12.80
N VAL A 131 -19.93 -11.77 -12.27
CA VAL A 131 -19.35 -12.05 -10.94
C VAL A 131 -17.84 -11.80 -10.95
N ILE A 132 -17.14 -12.23 -12.00
CA ILE A 132 -15.70 -11.97 -12.16
C ILE A 132 -15.41 -10.48 -12.33
N ALA A 133 -16.22 -9.77 -13.13
CA ALA A 133 -16.04 -8.33 -13.34
C ALA A 133 -16.18 -7.51 -12.05
N ASP A 134 -16.99 -7.98 -11.09
CA ASP A 134 -17.17 -7.37 -9.77
C ASP A 134 -16.08 -7.78 -8.76
N ALA A 135 -15.40 -8.90 -8.98
CA ALA A 135 -14.36 -9.40 -8.08
C ALA A 135 -13.15 -8.44 -8.01
N PRO A 136 -12.41 -8.40 -6.88
CA PRO A 136 -11.10 -7.76 -6.83
C PRO A 136 -10.17 -8.26 -7.93
N VAL A 137 -9.33 -7.40 -8.49
CA VAL A 137 -8.57 -7.68 -9.73
C VAL A 137 -7.78 -8.98 -9.66
N TYR A 138 -7.12 -9.24 -8.55
CA TYR A 138 -6.37 -10.47 -8.34
C TYR A 138 -7.25 -11.70 -8.20
N LEU A 139 -8.39 -11.57 -7.53
CA LEU A 139 -9.36 -12.65 -7.45
C LEU A 139 -9.99 -12.92 -8.83
N ALA A 140 -10.32 -11.87 -9.58
CA ALA A 140 -10.85 -11.98 -10.93
C ALA A 140 -9.90 -12.76 -11.84
N ALA A 141 -8.60 -12.42 -11.82
CA ALA A 141 -7.60 -13.15 -12.60
C ALA A 141 -7.45 -14.60 -12.18
N GLN A 142 -7.46 -14.89 -10.87
CA GLN A 142 -7.45 -16.27 -10.37
C GLN A 142 -8.69 -17.05 -10.81
N LEU A 143 -9.86 -16.44 -10.83
CA LEU A 143 -11.09 -17.08 -11.29
C LEU A 143 -11.08 -17.33 -12.80
N GLU A 144 -10.52 -16.42 -13.60
CA GLU A 144 -10.30 -16.66 -15.03
C GLU A 144 -9.34 -17.84 -15.26
N GLU A 145 -8.22 -17.91 -14.53
CA GLU A 145 -7.30 -19.07 -14.59
C GLU A 145 -8.01 -20.38 -14.22
N VAL A 146 -8.90 -20.35 -13.21
CA VAL A 146 -9.70 -21.52 -12.81
C VAL A 146 -10.64 -21.97 -13.92
N ARG A 147 -11.30 -21.04 -14.63
CA ARG A 147 -12.22 -21.34 -15.74
C ARG A 147 -11.52 -22.01 -16.91
N GLU A 148 -10.27 -21.64 -17.17
CA GLU A 148 -9.47 -22.22 -18.25
C GLU A 148 -8.87 -23.59 -17.88
N HIS A 149 -8.99 -24.01 -16.62
CA HIS A 149 -8.40 -25.25 -16.13
C HIS A 149 -9.28 -26.48 -16.45
N ASP A 150 -8.65 -27.57 -16.92
CA ASP A 150 -9.34 -28.82 -17.30
C ASP A 150 -10.15 -29.45 -16.15
N ASP A 151 -9.63 -29.36 -14.93
CA ASP A 151 -10.31 -29.76 -13.69
C ASP A 151 -10.70 -28.50 -12.91
N THR A 152 -11.81 -27.88 -13.33
CA THR A 152 -12.30 -26.60 -12.78
C THR A 152 -12.68 -26.73 -11.31
N GLU A 153 -13.29 -27.84 -10.88
CA GLU A 153 -13.73 -28.05 -9.50
C GLU A 153 -12.53 -28.06 -8.53
N SER A 154 -11.49 -28.84 -8.85
CA SER A 154 -10.25 -28.89 -8.06
C SER A 154 -9.50 -27.57 -8.07
N ALA A 155 -9.48 -26.86 -9.21
CA ALA A 155 -8.82 -25.55 -9.31
C ALA A 155 -9.55 -24.48 -8.48
N LEU A 156 -10.87 -24.48 -8.50
CA LEU A 156 -11.72 -23.58 -7.73
C LEU A 156 -11.54 -23.78 -6.22
N GLU A 157 -11.55 -25.04 -5.75
CA GLU A 157 -11.34 -25.33 -4.32
C GLU A 157 -9.96 -24.86 -3.87
N LYS A 158 -8.91 -25.11 -4.68
CA LYS A 158 -7.55 -24.61 -4.37
C LYS A 158 -7.48 -23.08 -4.36
N ALA A 159 -8.18 -22.39 -5.26
CA ALA A 159 -8.21 -20.93 -5.27
C ALA A 159 -8.90 -20.40 -4.01
N ARG A 160 -10.03 -21.01 -3.62
CA ARG A 160 -10.74 -20.70 -2.37
C ARG A 160 -9.86 -20.93 -1.16
N GLU A 161 -9.24 -22.11 -1.03
CA GLU A 161 -8.32 -22.44 0.06
C GLU A 161 -7.16 -21.44 0.16
N ARG A 162 -6.56 -21.05 -0.98
CA ARG A 162 -5.49 -20.04 -1.01
C ARG A 162 -5.97 -18.68 -0.50
N ARG A 163 -7.14 -18.20 -0.91
CA ARG A 163 -7.69 -16.92 -0.43
C ARG A 163 -8.03 -16.98 1.06
N VAL A 164 -8.64 -18.07 1.53
CA VAL A 164 -8.93 -18.29 2.95
C VAL A 164 -7.63 -18.29 3.77
N ASN A 165 -6.60 -19.02 3.33
CA ASN A 165 -5.30 -19.06 3.99
C ASN A 165 -4.60 -17.69 3.98
N TRP A 166 -4.76 -16.92 2.91
CA TRP A 166 -4.22 -15.57 2.83
C TRP A 166 -4.80 -14.66 3.92
N TYR A 167 -6.12 -14.63 4.06
CA TYR A 167 -6.82 -13.83 5.07
C TYR A 167 -6.66 -14.32 6.50
N ARG A 168 -6.66 -15.64 6.72
CA ARG A 168 -6.65 -16.20 8.07
C ARG A 168 -5.26 -16.38 8.65
N GLU A 169 -4.27 -16.71 7.82
CA GLU A 169 -2.94 -17.06 8.30
C GLU A 169 -1.85 -16.09 7.82
N SER A 170 -1.82 -15.81 6.52
CA SER A 170 -0.68 -15.12 5.92
C SER A 170 -0.67 -13.62 6.20
N ILE A 171 -1.82 -12.94 6.08
CA ILE A 171 -1.92 -11.52 6.43
C ILE A 171 -1.68 -11.32 7.94
N PRO A 172 -2.42 -11.97 8.87
CA PRO A 172 -2.21 -11.74 10.29
C PRO A 172 -0.82 -12.21 10.75
N GLY A 173 -0.53 -13.50 10.60
CA GLY A 173 0.68 -14.12 11.16
C GLY A 173 1.95 -13.75 10.41
N LYS A 174 1.98 -13.89 9.09
CA LYS A 174 3.22 -13.70 8.32
C LYS A 174 3.53 -12.22 8.12
N ASN A 175 2.52 -11.35 8.00
CA ASN A 175 2.73 -9.90 7.83
C ASN A 175 2.50 -9.06 9.10
N LEU A 176 1.26 -8.91 9.55
CA LEU A 176 0.90 -7.91 10.57
C LEU A 176 1.61 -8.18 11.91
N TYR A 177 1.67 -9.43 12.35
CA TYR A 177 2.34 -9.81 13.59
C TYR A 177 3.86 -9.62 13.47
N GLN A 178 4.42 -9.85 12.28
CA GLN A 178 5.85 -9.65 12.02
C GLN A 178 6.25 -8.17 12.03
N ILE A 179 5.40 -7.25 11.56
CA ILE A 179 5.71 -5.82 11.65
C ILE A 179 5.54 -5.29 13.09
N LEU A 180 4.62 -5.85 13.89
CA LEU A 180 4.33 -5.49 15.28
C LEU A 180 5.34 -6.02 16.32
N LYS A 181 6.63 -6.01 15.96
CA LYS A 181 7.74 -6.38 16.85
C LYS A 181 8.51 -5.16 17.34
N LYS A 182 9.11 -5.27 18.52
CA LYS A 182 10.06 -4.27 19.05
C LYS A 182 11.24 -4.05 18.10
N SER A 183 11.73 -5.12 17.48
CA SER A 183 12.81 -5.09 16.46
C SER A 183 12.37 -4.56 15.09
N SER A 184 11.06 -4.36 14.87
CA SER A 184 10.51 -3.86 13.60
C SER A 184 9.83 -2.50 13.81
N TYR A 185 8.51 -2.44 13.99
CA TYR A 185 7.80 -1.18 14.25
C TYR A 185 8.33 -0.43 15.49
N GLY A 186 8.81 -1.15 16.50
CA GLY A 186 9.45 -0.55 17.69
C GLY A 186 10.64 0.34 17.35
N THR A 187 11.34 0.09 16.24
CA THR A 187 12.45 0.95 15.77
C THR A 187 11.99 2.33 15.29
N LEU A 188 10.70 2.51 14.98
CA LEU A 188 10.12 3.78 14.55
C LEU A 188 9.56 4.61 15.70
N ILE A 189 9.27 3.95 16.83
CA ILE A 189 8.65 4.57 18.01
C ILE A 189 9.57 4.54 19.25
N GLY A 190 10.79 4.00 19.15
CA GLY A 190 11.63 3.66 20.30
C GLY A 190 12.34 4.83 21.02
N GLY A 191 12.16 6.08 20.58
CA GLY A 191 12.87 7.25 21.14
C GLY A 191 12.30 7.79 22.45
N GLY A 192 11.02 7.52 22.77
CA GLY A 192 10.38 8.09 23.95
C GLY A 192 10.34 7.14 25.13
N LYS A 193 11.12 7.43 26.17
CA LYS A 193 10.97 6.79 27.50
C LYS A 193 9.65 7.26 28.12
N GLY A 194 8.60 6.44 28.05
CA GLY A 194 7.36 6.65 28.77
C GLY A 194 6.19 5.84 28.20
N PRO A 195 5.12 5.60 28.98
CA PRO A 195 3.93 4.86 28.53
C PRO A 195 3.13 5.59 27.45
N SER A 196 3.45 6.85 27.16
CA SER A 196 2.89 7.61 26.06
C SER A 196 3.97 8.52 25.50
N ILE A 197 4.47 8.20 24.30
CA ILE A 197 5.17 9.18 23.48
C ILE A 197 4.10 10.20 23.07
N ALA A 198 4.31 11.50 23.07
CA ALA A 198 3.31 12.42 22.51
C ALA A 198 3.20 12.18 20.99
N THR A 199 2.06 12.46 20.34
CA THR A 199 1.97 12.36 18.86
C THR A 199 2.98 13.30 18.21
N ALA A 200 3.15 14.50 18.78
CA ALA A 200 4.19 15.45 18.42
C ALA A 200 5.60 14.82 18.41
N ALA A 201 5.92 13.99 19.40
CA ALA A 201 7.23 13.32 19.46
C ALA A 201 7.39 12.22 18.39
N LEU A 202 6.30 11.59 17.91
CA LEU A 202 6.40 10.67 16.76
C LEU A 202 6.62 11.42 15.45
N THR A 203 5.95 12.55 15.26
CA THR A 203 6.03 13.35 14.03
C THR A 203 7.23 14.30 13.98
N GLU A 204 7.87 14.57 15.12
CA GLU A 204 9.17 15.24 15.20
C GLU A 204 10.27 14.35 14.64
N ASP A 205 10.27 13.06 15.03
CA ASP A 205 11.29 12.09 14.64
C ASP A 205 10.98 11.36 13.32
N ASN A 206 9.70 11.31 12.92
CA ASN A 206 9.25 10.73 11.66
C ASN A 206 8.44 11.76 10.88
N VAL A 207 9.00 12.23 9.76
CA VAL A 207 8.49 13.39 9.04
C VAL A 207 8.05 12.98 7.64
N PHE A 208 6.85 13.40 7.24
CA PHE A 208 6.38 13.27 5.85
C PHE A 208 6.57 14.59 5.10
N GLU A 209 7.29 14.52 4.00
CA GLU A 209 7.73 15.67 3.21
C GLU A 209 7.15 15.60 1.80
N GLY A 210 6.61 16.72 1.31
CA GLY A 210 6.36 16.88 -0.10
C GLY A 210 7.66 17.17 -0.84
N ILE A 211 7.97 16.38 -1.86
CA ILE A 211 9.21 16.50 -2.64
C ILE A 211 8.92 16.38 -4.14
N VAL A 212 9.93 16.68 -4.96
CA VAL A 212 9.96 16.31 -6.38
C VAL A 212 11.07 15.29 -6.59
N VAL A 213 10.71 14.13 -7.14
CA VAL A 213 11.68 13.13 -7.59
C VAL A 213 12.01 13.39 -9.04
N VAL A 214 13.31 13.41 -9.38
CA VAL A 214 13.81 13.56 -10.75
C VAL A 214 14.53 12.28 -11.18
N SER A 215 14.68 12.11 -12.50
CA SER A 215 15.42 10.99 -13.08
C SER A 215 16.92 11.03 -12.71
N GLU A 216 17.59 9.88 -12.81
CA GLU A 216 19.01 9.75 -12.46
C GLU A 216 19.93 10.64 -13.30
N ASP A 217 19.57 10.89 -14.56
CA ASP A 217 20.30 11.76 -15.49
C ASP A 217 20.04 13.26 -15.26
N THR A 218 19.08 13.61 -14.40
CA THR A 218 18.78 15.00 -14.03
C THR A 218 19.63 15.43 -12.82
N ASP A 219 20.18 16.66 -12.85
CA ASP A 219 20.79 17.29 -11.67
C ASP A 219 19.70 17.96 -10.82
N PRO A 220 19.43 17.48 -9.58
CA PRO A 220 18.38 18.02 -8.72
C PRO A 220 18.53 19.52 -8.46
N LYS A 221 19.76 20.01 -8.26
CA LYS A 221 20.01 21.44 -7.98
C LYS A 221 19.74 22.31 -9.20
N LYS A 222 20.15 21.83 -10.38
CA LYS A 222 19.88 22.52 -11.64
C LYS A 222 18.37 22.57 -11.90
N TYR A 223 17.68 21.45 -11.73
CA TYR A 223 16.22 21.38 -11.90
C TYR A 223 15.49 22.32 -10.93
N ALA A 224 15.84 22.26 -9.63
CA ALA A 224 15.26 23.12 -8.61
C ALA A 224 15.41 24.62 -8.93
N ARG A 225 16.61 25.06 -9.37
CA ARG A 225 16.84 26.46 -9.80
C ARG A 225 16.02 26.85 -11.01
N GLN A 226 15.88 25.94 -12.00
CA GLN A 226 15.09 26.20 -13.20
C GLN A 226 13.60 26.37 -12.89
N GLN A 227 13.09 25.59 -11.93
CA GLN A 227 11.68 25.62 -11.51
C GLN A 227 11.42 26.58 -10.33
N ASN A 228 12.45 27.25 -9.79
CA ASN A 228 12.34 28.06 -8.58
C ASN A 228 11.74 27.30 -7.38
N LEU A 229 12.18 26.05 -7.20
CA LEU A 229 11.86 25.16 -6.08
C LEU A 229 13.02 25.15 -5.05
N PRO A 230 12.75 24.86 -3.76
CA PRO A 230 13.82 24.67 -2.79
C PRO A 230 14.66 23.42 -3.13
N GLU A 231 15.98 23.59 -3.25
CA GLU A 231 16.90 22.52 -3.66
C GLU A 231 16.87 21.31 -2.71
N GLU A 232 16.58 21.54 -1.43
CA GLU A 232 16.52 20.50 -0.40
C GLU A 232 15.30 19.57 -0.49
N PHE A 233 14.34 19.84 -1.39
CA PHE A 233 13.16 19.02 -1.63
C PHE A 233 13.11 18.43 -3.05
N VAL A 234 14.23 18.44 -3.77
CA VAL A 234 14.37 17.79 -5.07
C VAL A 234 15.43 16.70 -4.96
N TYR A 235 15.06 15.46 -5.26
CA TYR A 235 15.91 14.28 -5.06
C TYR A 235 15.93 13.40 -6.30
N ARG A 236 17.04 12.69 -6.53
CA ARG A 236 17.04 11.50 -7.39
C ARG A 236 16.42 10.32 -6.66
N GLU A 237 15.94 9.35 -7.43
CA GLU A 237 15.41 8.11 -6.87
C GLU A 237 16.48 7.32 -6.10
N SER A 238 17.72 7.32 -6.60
CA SER A 238 18.90 6.70 -5.98
C SER A 238 19.26 7.22 -4.58
N GLU A 239 18.64 8.32 -4.12
CA GLU A 239 18.88 8.88 -2.78
C GLU A 239 17.99 8.27 -1.68
N PHE A 240 17.07 7.35 -2.03
CA PHE A 240 16.17 6.69 -1.09
C PHE A 240 16.71 5.33 -0.61
N SER A 241 16.23 4.85 0.54
CA SER A 241 16.88 3.75 1.29
C SER A 241 16.77 2.34 0.69
N HIS A 242 16.12 2.17 -0.46
CA HIS A 242 15.84 0.87 -1.08
C HIS A 242 16.77 0.52 -2.24
N THR A 243 17.59 1.47 -2.70
CA THR A 243 18.23 1.44 -4.04
C THR A 243 19.30 0.35 -4.19
N ASP A 244 19.82 -0.18 -3.07
CA ASP A 244 20.79 -1.27 -3.05
C ASP A 244 20.17 -2.66 -2.74
N SER A 245 18.84 -2.78 -2.71
CA SER A 245 18.15 -4.02 -2.32
C SER A 245 17.36 -4.65 -3.47
N ASP A 246 17.63 -5.93 -3.73
CA ASP A 246 17.20 -6.66 -4.94
C ASP A 246 15.81 -7.33 -4.84
N PRO A 247 14.85 -6.74 -4.11
CA PRO A 247 13.50 -6.75 -4.65
C PRO A 247 12.80 -5.39 -4.64
N ALA A 248 13.53 -4.27 -4.50
CA ALA A 248 12.89 -2.96 -4.52
C ALA A 248 12.47 -2.57 -5.95
N PRO A 249 11.18 -2.28 -6.20
CA PRO A 249 10.76 -1.74 -7.48
C PRO A 249 11.35 -0.33 -7.70
N SER A 250 11.40 0.11 -8.95
CA SER A 250 11.64 1.50 -9.34
C SER A 250 10.33 2.29 -9.43
N ILE A 251 10.38 3.63 -9.35
CA ILE A 251 9.19 4.50 -9.50
C ILE A 251 8.62 4.34 -10.91
N ALA A 252 9.50 4.11 -11.89
CA ALA A 252 9.12 3.83 -13.27
C ALA A 252 8.41 2.47 -13.42
N ASP A 253 8.66 1.49 -12.54
CA ASP A 253 7.94 0.21 -12.56
C ASP A 253 6.45 0.43 -12.27
N PHE A 254 6.11 1.46 -11.49
CA PHE A 254 4.74 1.95 -11.25
C PHE A 254 4.21 2.85 -12.37
N GLY A 255 4.90 2.94 -13.51
CA GLY A 255 4.50 3.78 -14.64
C GLY A 255 4.41 5.29 -14.31
N ILE A 256 5.00 5.72 -13.18
CA ILE A 256 5.01 7.12 -12.77
C ILE A 256 6.13 7.85 -13.50
N GLU A 257 5.77 8.83 -14.31
CA GLU A 257 6.72 9.62 -15.10
C GLU A 257 7.48 10.62 -14.21
N LEU A 258 8.81 10.67 -14.34
CA LEU A 258 9.66 11.66 -13.66
C LEU A 258 9.88 12.89 -14.58
N PRO A 259 9.90 14.12 -14.03
CA PRO A 259 9.88 14.44 -12.62
C PRO A 259 8.47 14.35 -11.98
N ALA A 260 8.37 13.76 -10.79
CA ALA A 260 7.09 13.52 -10.12
C ALA A 260 7.03 14.15 -8.72
N PRO A 261 5.93 14.86 -8.36
CA PRO A 261 5.72 15.32 -7.01
C PRO A 261 5.20 14.16 -6.13
N LEU A 262 5.97 13.78 -5.10
CA LEU A 262 5.65 12.63 -4.24
C LEU A 262 5.74 13.00 -2.77
N LEU A 263 5.06 12.22 -1.93
CA LEU A 263 5.24 12.27 -0.49
C LEU A 263 6.33 11.28 -0.08
N VAL A 264 7.31 11.74 0.70
CA VAL A 264 8.37 10.88 1.27
C VAL A 264 8.28 10.85 2.78
N GLY A 265 8.31 9.64 3.35
CA GLY A 265 8.53 9.45 4.78
C GLY A 265 10.02 9.42 5.08
N ARG A 266 10.45 10.26 6.02
CA ARG A 266 11.77 10.22 6.65
C ARG A 266 11.61 9.71 8.07
N PHE A 267 12.28 8.62 8.38
CA PHE A 267 12.05 7.89 9.61
C PHE A 267 13.23 8.01 10.57
N VAL A 268 12.95 7.87 11.87
CA VAL A 268 13.94 8.03 12.95
C VAL A 268 15.14 7.08 12.84
N ASN A 269 14.96 5.92 12.20
CA ASN A 269 16.02 4.94 11.94
C ASN A 269 16.91 5.32 10.74
N GLY A 270 16.75 6.52 10.20
CA GLY A 270 17.52 7.03 9.06
C GLY A 270 16.94 6.65 7.69
N SER A 271 15.98 5.72 7.63
CA SER A 271 15.40 5.30 6.36
C SER A 271 14.52 6.39 5.73
N ARG A 272 14.46 6.40 4.40
CA ARG A 272 13.65 7.31 3.60
C ARG A 272 12.97 6.50 2.49
N TYR A 273 11.63 6.55 2.46
CA TYR A 273 10.85 5.84 1.45
C TYR A 273 9.76 6.75 0.89
N PRO A 274 9.63 6.86 -0.45
CA PRO A 274 8.48 7.47 -1.07
C PRO A 274 7.22 6.63 -0.84
N PHE A 275 6.08 7.33 -0.87
CA PHE A 275 4.75 6.74 -0.96
C PHE A 275 4.25 6.96 -2.38
N ILE A 276 4.10 5.87 -3.12
CA ILE A 276 3.77 5.89 -4.55
C ILE A 276 2.26 5.91 -4.72
N PRO A 277 1.69 6.86 -5.49
CA PRO A 277 0.28 6.86 -5.85
C PRO A 277 -0.02 5.70 -6.80
N TRP A 278 -0.50 4.59 -6.23
CA TRP A 278 -0.82 3.37 -6.96
C TRP A 278 -2.21 2.86 -6.56
N GLY A 279 -2.94 2.24 -7.48
CA GLY A 279 -4.36 1.93 -7.33
C GLY A 279 -5.15 3.17 -6.90
N ASP A 280 -6.00 3.06 -5.89
CA ASP A 280 -6.77 4.20 -5.36
C ASP A 280 -6.17 4.87 -4.11
N GLY A 281 -4.94 4.52 -3.72
CA GLY A 281 -4.26 5.12 -2.56
C GLY A 281 -2.77 5.29 -2.72
N LEU A 282 -2.02 5.20 -1.62
CA LEU A 282 -0.57 5.20 -1.63
C LEU A 282 -0.04 3.85 -1.19
N THR A 283 1.07 3.40 -1.80
CA THR A 283 1.83 2.23 -1.34
C THR A 283 3.24 2.67 -0.93
N CYS A 284 3.74 2.16 0.19
CA CYS A 284 5.10 2.49 0.61
C CYS A 284 6.12 1.70 -0.20
N PHE A 285 7.11 2.43 -0.73
CA PHE A 285 8.18 1.91 -1.57
C PHE A 285 9.27 1.12 -0.82
N CYS A 286 8.98 0.64 0.39
CA CYS A 286 9.92 -0.14 1.16
C CYS A 286 10.05 -1.55 0.55
N PRO A 287 11.26 -2.11 0.36
CA PRO A 287 11.46 -3.43 -0.25
C PRO A 287 10.68 -4.54 0.46
N TYR A 288 10.53 -4.41 1.80
CA TYR A 288 9.73 -5.34 2.57
C TYR A 288 8.31 -5.46 2.01
N LYS A 289 7.64 -4.37 1.62
CA LYS A 289 6.26 -4.38 1.09
C LYS A 289 6.13 -5.21 -0.19
N HIS A 290 7.15 -5.17 -1.03
CA HIS A 290 7.08 -5.69 -2.40
C HIS A 290 7.64 -7.10 -2.57
N ASP A 291 8.39 -7.60 -1.59
CA ASP A 291 9.06 -8.91 -1.65
C ASP A 291 8.11 -10.11 -1.60
N GLN A 292 6.90 -9.99 -1.03
CA GLN A 292 5.94 -11.11 -0.93
C GLN A 292 4.49 -10.62 -1.03
N ALA A 293 3.64 -11.34 -1.75
CA ALA A 293 2.22 -10.98 -1.95
C ALA A 293 1.38 -10.88 -0.66
N TRP A 294 1.77 -11.59 0.40
CA TRP A 294 1.11 -11.52 1.70
C TRP A 294 1.57 -10.35 2.57
N ARG A 295 2.55 -9.55 2.12
CA ARG A 295 2.96 -8.32 2.81
C ARG A 295 2.05 -7.18 2.38
N VAL A 296 0.84 -7.21 2.89
CA VAL A 296 -0.20 -6.19 2.65
C VAL A 296 0.10 -4.85 3.33
N MET A 297 0.99 -4.83 4.32
CA MET A 297 1.40 -3.61 5.01
C MET A 297 2.87 -3.68 5.45
N CYS A 298 3.60 -2.57 5.31
CA CYS A 298 4.92 -2.43 5.93
C CYS A 298 4.86 -1.60 7.24
N LYS A 299 5.93 -1.62 8.04
CA LYS A 299 6.00 -0.83 9.28
C LYS A 299 5.85 0.68 9.07
N HIS A 300 6.19 1.19 7.88
CA HIS A 300 6.09 2.61 7.52
C HIS A 300 4.66 3.01 7.19
N GLU A 301 3.91 2.15 6.50
CA GLU A 301 2.46 2.31 6.29
C GLU A 301 1.71 2.21 7.61
N LEU A 302 2.11 1.28 8.49
CA LEU A 302 1.55 1.19 9.84
C LEU A 302 1.76 2.50 10.61
N LEU A 303 2.95 3.10 10.51
CA LEU A 303 3.23 4.39 11.15
C LEU A 303 2.37 5.50 10.55
N ALA A 304 2.24 5.54 9.21
CA ALA A 304 1.37 6.49 8.52
C ALA A 304 -0.09 6.33 8.96
N SER A 305 -0.60 5.10 9.09
CA SER A 305 -1.96 4.83 9.61
C SER A 305 -2.14 5.37 11.02
N ASN A 306 -1.19 5.12 11.93
CA ASN A 306 -1.25 5.65 13.28
C ASN A 306 -1.27 7.20 13.28
N ILE A 307 -0.38 7.84 12.53
CA ILE A 307 -0.34 9.31 12.42
C ILE A 307 -1.65 9.86 11.84
N CYS A 308 -2.18 9.24 10.80
CA CYS A 308 -3.47 9.61 10.20
C CYS A 308 -4.62 9.52 11.21
N GLY A 309 -4.66 8.47 12.03
CA GLY A 309 -5.65 8.29 13.10
C GLY A 309 -5.61 9.38 14.17
N PHE A 310 -4.42 9.64 14.73
CA PHE A 310 -4.28 10.54 15.90
C PHE A 310 -4.23 12.02 15.56
N GLU A 311 -3.66 12.42 14.42
CA GLU A 311 -3.51 13.84 14.10
C GLU A 311 -4.71 14.43 13.38
N SER A 312 -5.38 13.64 12.56
CA SER A 312 -6.30 14.20 11.57
C SER A 312 -7.55 13.37 11.28
N SER A 313 -7.65 12.15 11.86
CA SER A 313 -8.65 11.14 11.49
C SER A 313 -8.91 11.16 9.98
N SER A 314 -7.83 11.13 9.20
CA SER A 314 -7.84 11.47 7.78
C SER A 314 -7.38 10.31 6.92
N ILE A 315 -7.92 10.24 5.71
CA ILE A 315 -7.42 9.37 4.65
C ILE A 315 -6.17 9.94 3.96
N PHE A 316 -5.72 11.13 4.35
CA PHE A 316 -4.53 11.77 3.81
C PHE A 316 -3.40 11.73 4.82
N ILE A 317 -2.21 11.29 4.37
CA ILE A 317 -1.01 11.43 5.19
C ILE A 317 -0.73 12.93 5.36
N PRO A 318 -0.50 13.42 6.60
CA PRO A 318 -0.18 14.81 6.82
C PRO A 318 1.16 15.14 6.16
N LYS A 319 1.23 16.30 5.49
CA LYS A 319 2.49 16.85 4.98
C LYS A 319 3.00 17.84 6.02
N ALA A 320 4.04 17.46 6.75
CA ALA A 320 4.60 18.30 7.80
C ALA A 320 5.46 19.45 7.22
N ARG A 321 6.17 19.20 6.11
CA ARG A 321 6.99 20.20 5.40
C ARG A 321 7.20 19.87 3.92
N GLY A 322 7.96 20.71 3.23
CA GLY A 322 8.35 20.52 1.84
C GLY A 322 7.43 21.20 0.84
N ILE A 323 7.57 20.79 -0.41
CA ILE A 323 6.85 21.31 -1.57
C ILE A 323 5.35 21.03 -1.44
N ASP A 324 4.50 21.90 -1.98
CA ASP A 324 3.07 21.61 -2.08
C ASP A 324 2.80 20.65 -3.24
N ILE A 325 2.43 19.43 -2.87
CA ILE A 325 2.22 18.32 -3.80
C ILE A 325 0.72 18.07 -4.00
N PRO A 326 0.29 17.53 -5.15
CA PRO A 326 -1.11 17.22 -5.40
C PRO A 326 -1.71 16.31 -4.33
N HIS A 327 -3.00 16.49 -4.04
CA HIS A 327 -3.73 15.70 -3.03
C HIS A 327 -3.61 14.18 -3.27
N ARG A 328 -3.54 13.76 -4.54
CA ARG A 328 -3.42 12.35 -4.91
C ARG A 328 -2.09 11.72 -4.50
N ALA A 329 -1.01 12.50 -4.40
CA ALA A 329 0.27 12.08 -3.85
C ALA A 329 0.27 11.97 -2.30
N ARG A 330 -0.84 12.32 -1.65
CA ARG A 330 -1.03 12.24 -0.19
C ARG A 330 -2.18 11.33 0.25
N ARG A 331 -3.06 10.95 -0.67
CA ARG A 331 -4.26 10.16 -0.40
C ARG A 331 -3.89 8.71 -0.08
N PHE A 332 -3.80 8.38 1.20
CA PHE A 332 -3.30 7.09 1.66
C PHE A 332 -4.26 5.94 1.36
N VAL A 333 -5.55 6.20 1.55
CA VAL A 333 -6.62 5.22 1.42
C VAL A 333 -7.65 5.66 0.39
N SER A 334 -8.22 4.68 -0.32
CA SER A 334 -9.37 4.89 -1.21
C SER A 334 -10.52 5.62 -0.48
N PRO A 335 -11.02 6.74 -1.02
CA PRO A 335 -12.20 7.41 -0.48
C PRO A 335 -13.46 6.53 -0.51
N GLU A 336 -13.58 5.66 -1.50
CA GLU A 336 -14.74 4.77 -1.67
C GLU A 336 -14.81 3.73 -0.56
N ILE A 337 -13.68 3.09 -0.27
CA ILE A 337 -13.57 2.16 0.86
C ILE A 337 -13.73 2.91 2.18
N ALA A 338 -13.09 4.06 2.35
CA ALA A 338 -13.22 4.85 3.57
C ALA A 338 -14.66 5.32 3.86
N ALA A 339 -15.46 5.59 2.82
CA ALA A 339 -16.86 6.02 2.97
C ALA A 339 -17.78 4.90 3.50
N THR A 340 -17.46 3.65 3.20
CA THR A 340 -18.24 2.48 3.64
C THR A 340 -17.60 1.74 4.81
N HIS A 341 -16.35 2.07 5.13
CA HIS A 341 -15.61 1.52 6.25
C HIS A 341 -16.33 1.79 7.57
N ARG A 342 -16.70 0.70 8.24
CA ARG A 342 -17.16 0.72 9.62
C ARG A 342 -16.18 -0.14 10.39
N PRO A 343 -15.36 0.45 11.30
CA PRO A 343 -14.63 -0.36 12.24
C PRO A 343 -15.69 -1.06 13.10
N THR A 344 -15.96 -2.33 12.83
CA THR A 344 -16.88 -3.10 13.67
C THR A 344 -16.15 -3.39 14.96
N THR A 345 -16.55 -2.69 16.02
CA THR A 345 -16.21 -3.03 17.40
C THR A 345 -17.47 -3.14 18.19
N ASN A 346 -17.81 -4.35 18.61
CA ASN A 346 -18.58 -4.51 19.84
C ASN A 346 -17.61 -4.70 21.00
#